data_AF-A0A954TPP1-F1
#
_entry.id   AF-A0A954TPP1-F1
#
_cell.length_a   1.000
_cell.length_b   1.000
_cell.length_c   1.000
_cell.angle_alpha   90.00
_cell.angle_beta   90.00
_cell.angle_gamma   90.00
#
_symmetry.space_group_name_H-M   'P 1'
#
loop_
_entity.id
_entity.type
_entity.pdbx_description
1 polymer ?
#
loop_
_entity_poly.entity_id
_entity_poly.type
_entity_poly.pdbx_seq_one_letter_code
_entity_poly.pdbx_strand_id
1 'polypeptide(L)'
;MMSDLTERIQLTREHRELILKYGYVSGRLEASLRRWPKDQFIRRVGMTRVELHWLIGDLSHSCVKGKAGRDAEAVNDLCEHLEYAQATGDGDLDLLW
;
A
#
# COMPACT_ATOMS: atom_id res chain seq x y z
N MET A 1 -9.01 -10.22 -19.67
CA MET A 1 -9.72 -9.22 -18.85
C MET A 1 -8.70 -8.15 -18.51
N MET A 2 -8.78 -6.97 -19.11
CA MET A 2 -7.89 -5.86 -18.75
C MET A 2 -8.31 -5.39 -17.37
N SER A 3 -7.47 -5.61 -16.37
CA SER A 3 -7.79 -5.23 -15.00
C SER A 3 -7.68 -3.71 -14.88
N ASP A 4 -8.81 -3.03 -14.83
CA ASP A 4 -8.84 -1.57 -14.71
C ASP A 4 -8.24 -1.13 -13.37
N LEU A 5 -7.37 -0.12 -13.44
CA LEU A 5 -6.68 0.46 -12.29
C LEU A 5 -7.58 1.48 -11.59
N THR A 6 -8.63 0.97 -10.95
CA THR A 6 -9.67 1.79 -10.33
C THR A 6 -9.21 2.51 -9.07
N GLU A 7 -8.26 1.93 -8.34
CA GLU A 7 -7.78 2.46 -7.06
C GLU A 7 -6.50 3.28 -7.29
N ARG A 8 -6.45 4.53 -6.82
CA ARG A 8 -5.29 5.41 -7.00
C ARG A 8 -4.87 6.04 -5.68
N ILE A 9 -3.91 5.41 -5.02
CA ILE A 9 -3.53 5.73 -3.63
C ILE A 9 -2.16 6.40 -3.60
N GLN A 10 -2.06 7.53 -2.89
CA GLN A 10 -0.80 8.15 -2.53
C GLN A 10 -0.10 7.32 -1.47
N LEU A 11 1.15 7.00 -1.73
CA LEU A 11 2.03 6.26 -0.84
C LEU A 11 3.30 7.06 -0.62
N THR A 12 3.85 7.00 0.58
CA THR A 12 5.20 7.48 0.88
C THR A 12 6.24 6.42 0.50
N ARG A 13 7.53 6.76 0.60
CA ARG A 13 8.60 5.76 0.50
C ARG A 13 8.52 4.70 1.58
N GLU A 14 8.18 5.10 2.79
CA GLU A 14 8.02 4.20 3.91
C GLU A 14 6.89 3.21 3.64
N HIS A 15 5.72 3.68 3.17
CA HIS A 15 4.63 2.79 2.75
C HIS A 15 5.09 1.78 1.70
N ARG A 16 5.84 2.23 0.69
CA ARG A 16 6.40 1.35 -0.34
C ARG A 16 7.34 0.30 0.26
N GLU A 17 8.21 0.67 1.20
CA GLU A 17 9.13 -0.27 1.86
C GLU A 17 8.38 -1.31 2.71
N LEU A 18 7.38 -0.87 3.46
CA LEU A 18 6.51 -1.76 4.24
C LEU A 18 5.74 -2.73 3.34
N ILE A 19 5.17 -2.25 2.24
CA ILE A 19 4.47 -3.11 1.25
C ILE A 19 5.41 -4.15 0.66
N LEU A 20 6.61 -3.75 0.23
CA LEU A 20 7.58 -4.68 -0.35
C LEU A 20 8.10 -5.70 0.67
N LYS A 21 8.06 -5.37 1.96
CA LYS A 21 8.53 -6.23 3.05
C LYS A 21 7.45 -7.19 3.56
N TYR A 22 6.19 -6.74 3.63
CA TYR A 22 5.13 -7.45 4.34
C TYR A 22 3.88 -7.78 3.50
N GLY A 23 3.65 -7.06 2.41
CA GLY A 23 2.40 -7.15 1.63
C GLY A 23 2.36 -8.21 0.54
N TYR A 24 3.35 -9.13 0.49
CA TYR A 24 3.47 -10.23 -0.49
C TYR A 24 3.06 -9.87 -1.94
N VAL A 25 3.37 -8.65 -2.38
CA VAL A 25 2.99 -8.15 -3.71
C VAL A 25 3.77 -8.82 -4.83
N SER A 26 3.11 -9.04 -5.97
CA SER A 26 3.75 -9.63 -7.16
C SER A 26 3.35 -8.94 -8.46
N GLY A 27 4.06 -9.28 -9.54
CA GLY A 27 3.71 -8.84 -10.89
C GLY A 27 3.81 -7.33 -11.09
N ARG A 28 2.73 -6.72 -11.62
CA ARG A 28 2.74 -5.32 -12.04
C ARG A 28 2.80 -4.35 -10.86
N LEU A 29 2.08 -4.62 -9.77
CA LEU A 29 2.11 -3.78 -8.57
C LEU A 29 3.52 -3.76 -7.98
N GLU A 30 4.14 -4.92 -7.81
CA GLU A 30 5.52 -5.03 -7.34
C GLU A 30 6.50 -4.26 -8.25
N ALA A 31 6.41 -4.46 -9.57
CA ALA A 31 7.25 -3.75 -10.54
C ALA A 31 7.05 -2.22 -10.51
N SER A 32 5.83 -1.75 -10.22
CA SER A 32 5.52 -0.33 -10.04
C SER A 32 6.18 0.23 -8.77
N LEU A 33 6.05 -0.48 -7.65
CA LEU A 33 6.65 -0.11 -6.37
C LEU A 33 8.17 -0.13 -6.45
N ARG A 34 8.78 -1.11 -7.13
CA ARG A 34 10.24 -1.19 -7.29
C ARG A 34 10.80 -0.04 -8.14
N ARG A 35 10.09 0.39 -9.19
CA ARG A 35 10.46 1.52 -10.06
C ARG A 35 10.08 2.88 -9.46
N TRP A 36 10.45 3.11 -8.20
CA TRP A 36 10.19 4.37 -7.50
C TRP A 36 11.32 5.38 -7.75
N PRO A 37 11.04 6.62 -8.20
CA PRO A 37 12.06 7.63 -8.42
C PRO A 37 12.77 8.07 -7.13
N LYS A 38 14.10 8.22 -7.18
CA LYS A 38 14.96 8.56 -6.01
C LYS A 38 14.75 9.96 -5.45
N ASP A 39 14.01 10.82 -6.13
CA ASP A 39 13.67 12.19 -5.78
C ASP A 39 12.20 12.36 -5.36
N GLN A 40 11.36 11.33 -5.55
CA GLN A 40 9.95 11.37 -5.21
C GLN A 40 9.69 10.82 -3.80
N PHE A 41 9.15 11.64 -2.90
CA PHE A 41 8.79 11.24 -1.53
C PHE A 41 7.38 10.63 -1.44
N ILE A 42 6.44 11.18 -2.19
CA ILE A 42 5.05 10.73 -2.29
C ILE A 42 4.74 10.41 -3.74
N ARG A 43 4.11 9.26 -3.99
CA ARG A 43 3.69 8.86 -5.33
C ARG A 43 2.30 8.26 -5.29
N ARG A 44 1.47 8.62 -6.26
CA ARG A 44 0.19 7.97 -6.52
C ARG A 44 0.40 6.66 -7.29
N VAL A 45 0.01 5.55 -6.71
CA VAL A 45 0.12 4.20 -7.27
C VAL A 45 -1.26 3.70 -7.66
N GLY A 46 -1.41 3.29 -8.92
CA GLY A 46 -2.64 2.67 -9.41
C GLY A 46 -2.69 1.19 -9.07
N MET A 47 -3.80 0.72 -8.52
CA MET A 47 -4.06 -0.69 -8.21
C MET A 47 -5.44 -1.07 -8.73
N THR A 48 -5.62 -2.35 -9.00
CA THR A 48 -6.96 -2.93 -9.14
C THR A 48 -7.57 -3.07 -7.75
N ARG A 49 -8.90 -3.08 -7.67
CA ARG A 49 -9.60 -3.31 -6.39
C ARG A 49 -9.19 -4.63 -5.71
N VAL A 50 -8.91 -5.68 -6.51
CA VAL A 50 -8.47 -6.99 -6.03
C VAL A 50 -7.05 -6.94 -5.46
N GLU A 51 -6.09 -6.32 -6.17
CA GLU A 51 -4.73 -6.13 -5.66
C GLU A 51 -4.74 -5.36 -4.32
N LEU A 52 -5.56 -4.30 -4.21
CA LEU A 52 -5.70 -3.54 -2.98
C LEU A 52 -6.26 -4.39 -1.85
N HIS A 53 -7.33 -5.14 -2.11
CA HIS A 53 -7.96 -6.00 -1.10
C HIS A 53 -7.01 -7.08 -0.57
N TRP A 54 -6.26 -7.75 -1.45
CA TRP A 54 -5.28 -8.75 -1.04
C TRP A 54 -4.11 -8.13 -0.27
N LEU A 55 -3.62 -6.97 -0.73
CA LEU A 55 -2.55 -6.25 -0.04
C LEU A 55 -2.94 -5.90 1.41
N ILE A 56 -4.15 -5.39 1.64
CA ILE A 56 -4.67 -5.12 2.99
C ILE A 56 -4.66 -6.39 3.83
N GLY A 57 -5.15 -7.50 3.27
CA GLY A 57 -5.15 -8.80 3.95
C GLY A 57 -3.75 -9.28 4.34
N ASP A 58 -2.77 -9.15 3.45
CA ASP A 58 -1.38 -9.56 3.69
C ASP A 58 -0.72 -8.72 4.80
N LEU A 59 -0.90 -7.40 4.75
CA LEU A 59 -0.36 -6.49 5.76
C LEU A 59 -1.02 -6.72 7.13
N SER A 60 -2.35 -6.81 7.19
CA SER A 60 -3.10 -7.12 8.41
C SER A 60 -2.66 -8.47 9.01
N HIS A 61 -2.53 -9.49 8.17
CA HIS A 61 -2.01 -10.80 8.59
C HIS A 61 -0.59 -10.69 9.17
N SER A 62 0.27 -9.87 8.58
CA SER A 62 1.64 -9.66 9.07
C SER A 62 1.67 -9.04 10.48
N CYS A 63 0.75 -8.11 10.79
CA CYS A 63 0.58 -7.55 12.13
C CYS A 63 0.04 -8.59 13.11
N VAL A 64 -1.07 -9.25 12.78
CA VAL A 64 -1.73 -10.24 13.66
C VAL A 64 -0.82 -11.41 14.01
N LYS A 65 0.06 -11.83 13.09
CA LYS A 65 1.04 -12.90 13.34
C LYS A 65 2.35 -12.42 13.98
N GLY A 66 2.46 -11.14 14.34
CA GLY A 66 3.65 -10.55 14.94
C GLY A 66 4.86 -10.49 14.00
N LYS A 67 4.66 -10.69 12.69
CA LYS A 67 5.74 -10.65 11.68
C LYS A 67 6.24 -9.23 11.43
N ALA A 68 5.37 -8.23 11.60
CA ALA A 68 5.74 -6.83 11.47
C ALA A 68 6.73 -6.38 12.56
N GLY A 69 6.69 -7.00 13.75
CA GLY A 69 7.64 -6.74 14.83
C GLY A 69 7.68 -5.26 15.20
N ARG A 70 8.85 -4.63 15.11
CA ARG A 70 9.03 -3.20 15.40
C ARG A 70 8.29 -2.27 14.43
N ASP A 71 7.93 -2.77 13.25
CA ASP A 71 7.24 -1.99 12.22
C ASP A 71 5.70 -2.14 12.34
N ALA A 72 5.19 -2.82 13.37
CA ALA A 72 3.77 -3.16 13.49
C ALA A 72 2.83 -1.96 13.52
N GLU A 73 3.21 -0.88 14.21
CA GLU A 73 2.43 0.36 14.24
C GLU A 73 2.36 0.99 12.85
N ALA A 74 3.50 1.19 12.19
CA ALA A 74 3.56 1.75 10.85
C ALA A 74 2.83 0.87 9.79
N VAL A 75 2.86 -0.46 9.93
CA VAL A 75 2.07 -1.35 9.06
C VAL A 75 0.58 -1.24 9.36
N ASN A 76 0.18 -1.06 10.63
CA ASN A 76 -1.22 -0.85 10.99
C ASN A 76 -1.75 0.47 10.41
N ASP A 77 -1.01 1.58 10.57
CA ASP A 77 -1.39 2.88 10.00
C ASP A 77 -1.52 2.81 8.48
N LEU A 78 -0.62 2.06 7.83
CA LEU A 78 -0.72 1.80 6.40
C LEU A 78 -1.97 0.99 6.03
N CYS A 79 -2.31 -0.05 6.80
CA CYS A 79 -3.56 -0.79 6.59
C CYS A 79 -4.77 0.13 6.68
N GLU A 80 -4.85 0.98 7.71
CA GLU A 80 -5.95 1.92 7.91
C GLU A 80 -6.09 2.88 6.71
N HIS A 81 -4.97 3.43 6.21
CA HIS A 81 -4.96 4.27 5.01
C HIS A 81 -5.48 3.53 3.76
N LEU A 82 -5.04 2.29 3.55
CA LEU A 82 -5.46 1.48 2.40
C LEU A 82 -6.94 1.06 2.50
N GLU A 83 -7.40 0.71 3.69
CA GLU A 83 -8.81 0.36 3.98
C GLU A 83 -9.72 1.56 3.79
N TYR A 84 -9.32 2.72 4.28
CA TYR A 84 -10.01 3.99 4.05
C TYR A 84 -10.15 4.24 2.55
N ALA A 85 -9.05 4.17 1.80
CA ALA A 85 -9.06 4.38 0.36
C ALA A 85 -9.96 3.38 -0.38
N GLN A 86 -9.95 2.10 0.01
CA GLN A 86 -10.83 1.09 -0.57
C GLN A 86 -12.32 1.35 -0.31
N ALA A 87 -12.65 1.92 0.85
CA ALA A 87 -14.00 2.18 1.30
C ALA A 87 -14.57 3.48 0.70
N THR A 88 -13.78 4.54 0.63
CA THR A 88 -14.21 5.89 0.26
C THR A 88 -13.87 6.25 -1.19
N GLY A 89 -12.87 5.60 -1.78
CA GLY A 89 -12.25 5.99 -3.04
C GLY A 89 -11.24 7.13 -2.90
N ASP A 90 -11.08 7.69 -1.69
CA ASP A 90 -10.08 8.71 -1.40
C ASP A 90 -8.77 8.06 -0.96
N GLY A 91 -7.79 8.09 -1.85
CA GLY A 91 -6.46 7.56 -1.61
C GLY A 91 -5.41 8.62 -1.31
N ASP A 92 -5.77 9.87 -1.08
CA ASP A 92 -4.80 10.91 -0.77
C ASP A 92 -4.29 10.79 0.68
N LEU A 93 -3.01 11.10 0.88
CA LEU A 93 -2.45 11.16 2.23
C LEU A 93 -2.98 12.40 2.92
N ASP A 94 -3.50 12.25 4.13
CA ASP A 94 -3.96 13.38 4.95
C ASP A 94 -2.76 14.10 5.58
N LEU A 95 -1.97 14.75 4.72
CA LEU A 95 -0.80 15.52 5.10
C LEU A 95 -1.29 16.89 5.59
N LEU A 96 -1.48 17.01 6.90
CA LEU A 96 -1.55 18.31 7.54
C LEU A 96 -0.18 18.99 7.35
N TRP A 97 -0.13 19.97 6.44
CA TRP A 97 1.05 20.80 6.17
C TRP A 97 1.28 21.82 7.28
#